data_AF-A0A0C3G791-F1
#
_entry.id   AF-A0A0C3G791-F1
#
_cell.length_a   1.000
_cell.length_b   1.000
_cell.length_c   1.000
_cell.angle_alpha   90.00
_cell.angle_beta   90.00
_cell.angle_gamma   90.00
#
_symmetry.space_group_name_H-M   'P 1'
#
loop_
_entity.id
_entity.type
_entity.pdbx_description
1 polymer ?
#
loop_
_entity_poly.entity_id
_entity_poly.type
_entity_poly.pdbx_seq_one_letter_code
_entity_poly.pdbx_strand_id
1 'polypeptide(L)'
;MIFSGDFSQLPPVGGGESISLYSGSIGTQIYSGLSHYGQESAIGKALWHQVTTVVILRENMRQKLQSPEDAKFRKALKNMRYKAWPGTSKPKLAEKDFWNVSIITAWNSQKDRINELGSVQFAKETNQCLIDFYSVDKWVIYEDIPEKVTGCKRRKRVKATESSTNITQDDQEKLWDLPHHATQHFPGKLSLCIGMPV
;
A
#
# COMPACT_ATOMS: atom_id res chain seq x y z
N MET A 1 19.27 -19.63 -1.81
CA MET A 1 18.30 -18.53 -1.54
C MET A 1 18.97 -17.22 -1.94
N ILE A 2 18.30 -16.37 -2.69
CA ILE A 2 18.85 -15.06 -3.09
C ILE A 2 17.92 -14.00 -2.51
N PHE A 3 18.48 -13.13 -1.67
CA PHE A 3 17.77 -11.97 -1.16
C PHE A 3 18.19 -10.73 -1.96
N SER A 4 17.21 -9.91 -2.34
CA SER A 4 17.44 -8.62 -2.97
C SER A 4 16.57 -7.57 -2.31
N GLY A 5 17.13 -6.40 -2.05
CA GLY A 5 16.45 -5.32 -1.35
C GLY A 5 17.39 -4.20 -0.96
N ASP A 6 16.84 -3.15 -0.38
CA ASP A 6 17.59 -2.02 0.14
C ASP A 6 17.16 -1.74 1.58
N PHE A 7 18.10 -1.88 2.53
CA PHE A 7 17.85 -1.67 3.96
C PHE A 7 17.47 -0.24 4.35
N SER A 8 17.65 0.72 3.44
CA SER A 8 17.21 2.11 3.65
C SER A 8 15.75 2.37 3.24
N GLN A 9 15.03 1.32 2.81
CA GLN A 9 13.60 1.40 2.51
C GLN A 9 12.74 1.24 3.78
N LEU A 10 11.42 1.28 3.60
CA LEU A 10 10.47 1.13 4.69
C LEU A 10 10.64 -0.23 5.40
N PRO A 11 10.59 -0.26 6.74
CA PRO A 11 10.60 -1.50 7.48
C PRO A 11 9.30 -2.31 7.25
N PRO A 12 9.28 -3.59 7.65
CA PRO A 12 8.08 -4.40 7.56
C PRO A 12 6.85 -3.75 8.23
N VAL A 13 5.69 -3.95 7.63
CA VAL A 13 4.41 -3.43 8.14
C VAL A 13 4.06 -4.13 9.46
N GLY A 14 3.50 -3.38 10.43
CA GLY A 14 2.94 -3.94 11.67
C GLY A 14 3.86 -3.95 12.90
N GLY A 15 5.18 -3.77 12.75
CA GLY A 15 6.07 -3.57 13.90
C GLY A 15 7.40 -2.88 13.60
N GLY A 16 7.50 -2.28 12.41
CA GLY A 16 8.60 -1.40 12.07
C GLY A 16 9.97 -2.07 12.18
N GLU A 17 10.96 -1.30 12.66
CA GLU A 17 12.34 -1.78 12.75
C GLU A 17 12.49 -2.98 13.68
N SER A 18 11.62 -3.14 14.70
CA SER A 18 11.69 -4.26 15.65
C SER A 18 11.36 -5.63 15.04
N ILE A 19 10.69 -5.65 13.88
CA ILE A 19 10.34 -6.86 13.10
C ILE A 19 11.23 -7.00 11.85
N SER A 20 12.21 -6.12 11.66
CA SER A 20 13.19 -6.28 10.58
C SER A 20 14.19 -7.42 10.87
N LEU A 21 14.52 -8.23 9.85
CA LEU A 21 15.48 -9.36 9.99
C LEU A 21 16.87 -8.93 10.47
N TYR A 22 17.23 -7.66 10.26
CA TYR A 22 18.48 -7.05 10.71
C TYR A 22 18.41 -6.45 12.12
N SER A 23 17.24 -6.44 12.75
CA SER A 23 17.10 -5.96 14.12
C SER A 23 17.77 -6.92 15.12
N GLY A 24 18.40 -6.34 16.13
CA GLY A 24 18.96 -7.11 17.25
C GLY A 24 17.88 -7.77 18.13
N SER A 25 16.63 -7.32 18.03
CA SER A 25 15.52 -7.71 18.92
C SER A 25 14.78 -8.98 18.52
N ILE A 26 14.80 -9.39 17.25
CA ILE A 26 14.06 -10.59 16.80
C ILE A 26 14.75 -11.87 17.21
N GLY A 27 13.98 -12.86 17.66
CA GLY A 27 14.44 -14.27 17.76
C GLY A 27 15.48 -14.55 18.84
N THR A 28 15.82 -13.59 19.70
CA THR A 28 16.76 -13.81 20.82
C THR A 28 16.11 -14.47 22.03
N GLN A 29 14.77 -14.43 22.14
CA GLN A 29 14.01 -15.06 23.22
C GLN A 29 12.95 -15.99 22.65
N ILE A 30 13.28 -17.29 22.63
CA ILE A 30 12.33 -18.35 22.29
C ILE A 30 11.72 -18.84 23.62
N TYR A 31 10.42 -18.66 23.80
CA TYR A 31 9.67 -19.24 24.93
C TYR A 31 8.53 -20.13 24.41
N SER A 32 8.12 -21.11 25.22
CA SER A 32 7.15 -22.15 24.84
C SER A 32 5.76 -21.62 24.43
N GLY A 33 5.43 -20.38 24.80
CA GLY A 33 4.19 -19.68 24.44
C GLY A 33 4.27 -18.81 23.17
N LEU A 34 5.32 -18.95 22.34
CA LEU A 34 5.48 -18.14 21.14
C LEU A 34 4.34 -18.37 20.14
N SER A 35 3.78 -17.28 19.61
CA SER A 35 2.81 -17.36 18.52
C SER A 35 3.44 -18.01 17.27
N HIS A 36 2.59 -18.62 16.42
CA HIS A 36 3.03 -19.20 15.15
C HIS A 36 3.86 -18.21 14.32
N TYR A 37 3.40 -16.96 14.22
CA TYR A 37 4.10 -15.87 13.54
C TYR A 37 5.49 -15.58 14.13
N GLY A 38 5.62 -15.65 15.46
CA GLY A 38 6.91 -15.47 16.11
C GLY A 38 7.89 -16.60 15.79
N GLN A 39 7.40 -17.84 15.66
CA GLN A 39 8.22 -18.99 15.29
C GLN A 39 8.72 -18.86 13.85
N GLU A 40 7.83 -18.50 12.92
CA GLU A 40 8.18 -18.22 11.53
C GLU A 40 9.24 -17.10 11.43
N SER A 41 9.08 -16.03 12.22
CA SER A 41 10.03 -14.93 12.27
C SER A 41 11.41 -15.36 12.79
N ALA A 42 11.45 -16.21 13.82
CA ALA A 42 12.70 -16.75 14.36
C ALA A 42 13.42 -17.67 13.35
N ILE A 43 12.68 -18.53 12.65
CA ILE A 43 13.20 -19.38 11.57
C ILE A 43 13.74 -18.52 10.42
N GLY A 44 12.97 -17.50 10.00
CA GLY A 44 13.39 -16.55 8.96
C GLY A 44 14.70 -15.85 9.32
N LYS A 45 14.88 -15.46 10.59
CA LYS A 45 16.14 -14.86 11.06
C LYS A 45 17.29 -15.88 11.09
N ALA A 46 17.05 -17.12 11.49
CA ALA A 46 18.07 -18.18 11.44
C ALA A 46 18.56 -18.42 10.01
N LEU A 47 17.64 -18.46 9.03
CA LEU A 47 17.97 -18.56 7.60
C LEU A 47 18.73 -17.33 7.10
N TRP A 48 18.37 -16.13 7.56
CA TRP A 48 19.09 -14.89 7.24
C TRP A 48 20.55 -14.93 7.70
N HIS A 49 20.82 -15.46 8.90
CA HIS A 49 22.19 -15.61 9.41
C HIS A 49 23.03 -16.64 8.65
N GLN A 50 22.43 -17.52 7.84
CA GLN A 50 23.16 -18.46 6.99
C GLN A 50 23.67 -17.83 5.69
N VAL A 51 23.36 -16.56 5.41
CA VAL A 51 23.86 -15.86 4.23
C VAL A 51 25.35 -15.57 4.38
N THR A 52 26.17 -16.18 3.51
CA THR A 52 27.64 -16.05 3.52
C THR A 52 28.16 -14.97 2.57
N THR A 53 27.39 -14.63 1.54
CA THR A 53 27.82 -13.72 0.46
C THR A 53 26.89 -12.53 0.37
N VAL A 54 27.46 -11.32 0.40
CA VAL A 54 26.74 -10.05 0.21
C VAL A 54 27.33 -9.34 -1.00
N VAL A 55 26.45 -8.95 -1.94
CA VAL A 55 26.81 -8.17 -3.13
C VAL A 55 26.17 -6.79 -3.03
N ILE A 56 26.96 -5.73 -3.09
CA ILE A 56 26.48 -4.34 -3.04
C ILE A 56 26.62 -3.70 -4.41
N LEU A 57 25.49 -3.38 -5.04
CA LEU A 57 25.45 -2.64 -6.29
C LEU A 57 25.71 -1.15 -6.04
N ARG A 58 26.64 -0.55 -6.79
CA ARG A 58 27.03 0.87 -6.63
C ARG A 58 26.54 1.78 -7.76
N GLU A 59 26.24 1.21 -8.91
CA GLU A 59 25.82 1.96 -10.09
C GLU A 59 24.31 2.20 -10.08
N ASN A 60 23.90 3.46 -10.28
CA ASN A 60 22.49 3.83 -10.34
C ASN A 60 22.01 3.80 -11.79
N MET A 61 21.12 2.86 -12.09
CA MET A 61 20.57 2.68 -13.44
C MET A 61 19.32 3.53 -13.72
N ARG A 62 18.73 4.18 -12.71
CA ARG A 62 17.55 5.05 -12.86
C ARG A 62 17.92 6.46 -13.37
N GLN A 63 19.10 6.96 -13.00
CA GLN A 63 19.60 8.30 -13.38
C GLN A 63 20.88 8.19 -14.19
N LYS A 64 20.77 7.78 -15.45
CA LYS A 64 21.93 7.59 -16.35
C LYS A 64 22.47 8.89 -16.93
N LEU A 65 21.63 9.92 -17.05
CA LEU A 65 22.05 11.24 -17.51
C LEU A 65 23.03 11.84 -16.49
N GLN A 66 24.16 12.33 -16.99
CA GLN A 66 25.21 12.96 -16.20
C GLN A 66 25.11 14.49 -16.29
N SER A 67 23.89 15.03 -16.20
CA SER A 67 23.72 16.48 -16.10
C SER A 67 24.27 16.97 -14.76
N PRO A 68 24.72 18.24 -14.66
CA PRO A 68 25.16 18.81 -13.40
C PRO A 68 24.04 18.86 -12.35
N GLU A 69 22.78 18.93 -12.80
CA GLU A 69 21.59 18.91 -11.94
C GLU A 69 21.33 17.51 -11.38
N ASP A 70 21.45 16.47 -12.20
CA ASP A 70 21.36 15.07 -11.76
C ASP A 70 22.45 14.73 -10.74
N ALA A 71 23.66 15.28 -10.91
CA ALA A 71 24.74 15.10 -9.95
C ALA A 71 24.40 15.72 -8.58
N LYS A 72 23.80 16.91 -8.56
CA LYS A 72 23.31 17.56 -7.33
C LYS A 72 22.20 16.74 -6.68
N PHE A 73 21.24 16.27 -7.48
CA PHE A 73 20.13 15.48 -6.98
C PHE A 73 20.57 14.12 -6.43
N ARG A 74 21.52 13.44 -7.10
CA ARG A 74 22.13 12.19 -6.59
C ARG A 74 22.86 12.40 -5.27
N LYS A 75 23.57 13.53 -5.12
CA LYS A 75 24.21 13.91 -3.85
C LYS A 75 23.16 14.15 -2.76
N ALA A 76 22.06 14.82 -3.10
CA ALA A 76 20.93 15.03 -2.18
C ALA A 76 20.32 13.70 -1.70
N LEU A 77 20.03 12.77 -2.61
CA LEU A 77 19.48 11.45 -2.27
C LEU A 77 20.43 10.65 -1.35
N LYS A 78 21.73 10.67 -1.62
CA LYS A 78 22.73 10.06 -0.74
C LYS A 78 22.73 10.70 0.65
N ASN A 79 22.66 12.03 0.74
CA ASN A 79 22.62 12.73 2.01
C ASN A 79 21.32 12.42 2.79
N MET A 80 20.17 12.38 2.12
CA MET A 80 18.89 12.01 2.75
C MET A 80 18.92 10.58 3.30
N ARG A 81 19.54 9.63 2.58
CA ARG A 81 19.75 8.25 3.05
C ARG A 81 20.52 8.18 4.37
N TYR A 82 21.49 9.07 4.57
CA TYR A 82 22.29 9.15 5.81
C TYR A 82 21.80 10.25 6.77
N LYS A 83 20.59 10.79 6.60
CA LYS A 83 20.01 11.87 7.41
C LYS A 83 20.90 13.12 7.53
N ALA A 84 21.75 13.38 6.53
CA ALA A 84 22.72 14.48 6.52
C ALA A 84 22.26 15.67 5.63
N TRP A 85 20.95 15.96 5.61
CA TRP A 85 20.37 16.95 4.71
C TRP A 85 20.44 18.39 5.27
N PRO A 86 21.09 19.34 4.57
CA PRO A 86 21.10 20.75 4.92
C PRO A 86 19.94 21.47 4.20
N GLY A 87 18.71 21.35 4.68
CA GLY A 87 17.53 21.87 3.97
C GLY A 87 17.18 23.32 4.32
N THR A 88 17.18 24.24 3.35
CA THR A 88 16.80 25.66 3.54
C THR A 88 15.74 26.21 2.57
N SER A 89 15.34 25.49 1.51
CA SER A 89 14.29 25.94 0.58
C SER A 89 13.07 25.01 0.56
N LYS A 90 11.87 25.58 0.59
CA LYS A 90 10.59 24.87 0.49
C LYS A 90 9.82 25.41 -0.72
N PRO A 91 9.65 24.62 -1.81
CA PRO A 91 8.88 25.04 -2.97
C PRO A 91 7.39 25.18 -2.62
N LYS A 92 6.67 26.00 -3.39
CA LYS A 92 5.22 26.18 -3.22
C LYS A 92 4.47 25.14 -4.05
N LEU A 93 3.82 24.20 -3.38
CA LEU A 93 3.03 23.13 -4.02
C LEU A 93 1.79 23.61 -4.82
N ALA A 94 1.42 24.89 -4.69
CA ALA A 94 0.28 25.47 -5.42
C ALA A 94 0.62 25.91 -6.86
N GLU A 95 1.89 25.81 -7.27
CA GLU A 95 2.31 26.15 -8.63
C GLU A 95 1.74 25.18 -9.66
N LYS A 96 1.44 25.68 -10.86
CA LYS A 96 0.81 24.92 -11.96
C LYS A 96 1.63 23.71 -12.39
N ASP A 97 2.95 23.78 -12.23
CA ASP A 97 3.89 22.72 -12.57
C ASP A 97 3.64 21.44 -11.75
N PHE A 98 2.89 21.53 -10.63
CA PHE A 98 2.56 20.40 -9.76
C PHE A 98 1.12 19.88 -9.89
N TRP A 99 0.34 20.32 -10.90
CA TRP A 99 -1.08 19.92 -11.00
C TRP A 99 -1.28 18.47 -11.48
N ASN A 100 -0.54 18.03 -12.49
CA ASN A 100 -0.70 16.70 -13.11
C ASN A 100 0.54 15.82 -12.89
N VAL A 101 1.15 15.92 -11.71
CA VAL A 101 2.31 15.12 -11.30
C VAL A 101 1.91 14.06 -10.28
N SER A 102 2.67 12.96 -10.22
CA SER A 102 2.42 11.91 -9.21
C SER A 102 2.71 12.44 -7.81
N ILE A 103 1.70 12.39 -6.94
CA ILE A 103 1.81 12.81 -5.54
C ILE A 103 1.89 11.58 -4.65
N ILE A 104 2.96 11.49 -3.85
CA ILE A 104 3.14 10.44 -2.84
C ILE A 104 2.72 11.00 -1.48
N THR A 105 1.74 10.36 -0.84
CA THR A 105 1.27 10.74 0.50
C THR A 105 1.60 9.67 1.53
N ALA A 106 1.56 10.05 2.81
CA ALA A 106 1.83 9.13 3.90
C ALA A 106 0.66 8.18 4.18
N TRP A 107 -0.57 8.63 3.91
CA TRP A 107 -1.80 7.89 4.24
C TRP A 107 -2.65 7.64 3.00
N ASN A 108 -3.18 6.42 2.88
CA ASN A 108 -4.10 6.07 1.81
C ASN A 108 -5.33 6.98 1.77
N SER A 109 -5.88 7.39 2.91
CA SER A 109 -7.03 8.31 2.96
C SER A 109 -6.75 9.66 2.27
N GLN A 110 -5.53 10.17 2.40
CA GLN A 110 -5.10 11.40 1.73
C GLN A 110 -4.92 11.17 0.23
N LYS A 111 -4.27 10.05 -0.15
CA LYS A 111 -4.13 9.64 -1.55
C LYS A 111 -5.50 9.54 -2.23
N ASP A 112 -6.44 8.83 -1.62
CA ASP A 112 -7.77 8.59 -2.19
C ASP A 112 -8.52 9.92 -2.40
N ARG A 113 -8.46 10.84 -1.43
CA ARG A 113 -9.06 12.17 -1.56
C ARG A 113 -8.39 13.03 -2.64
N ILE A 114 -7.07 13.00 -2.74
CA ILE A 114 -6.32 13.72 -3.78
C ILE A 114 -6.67 13.18 -5.16
N ASN A 115 -6.76 11.86 -5.31
CA ASN A 115 -7.12 11.22 -6.57
C ASN A 115 -8.55 11.57 -7.01
N GLU A 116 -9.49 11.64 -6.07
CA GLU A 116 -10.88 12.05 -6.36
C GLU A 116 -10.96 13.51 -6.85
N LEU A 117 -10.22 14.43 -6.22
CA LEU A 117 -10.17 15.82 -6.66
C LEU A 117 -9.40 15.96 -7.99
N GLY A 118 -8.31 15.22 -8.12
CA GLY A 118 -7.43 15.22 -9.30
C GLY A 118 -8.10 14.66 -10.54
N SER A 119 -8.92 13.62 -10.43
CA SER A 119 -9.65 13.04 -11.56
C SER A 119 -10.65 14.02 -12.17
N VAL A 120 -11.40 14.73 -11.31
CA VAL A 120 -12.34 15.77 -11.74
C VAL A 120 -11.61 16.95 -12.39
N GLN A 121 -10.48 17.37 -11.83
CA GLN A 121 -9.69 18.46 -12.39
C GLN A 121 -9.05 18.06 -13.72
N PHE A 122 -8.45 16.88 -13.81
CA PHE A 122 -7.81 16.36 -15.02
C PHE A 122 -8.81 16.24 -16.18
N ALA A 123 -10.01 15.73 -15.93
CA ALA A 123 -11.08 15.64 -16.92
C ALA A 123 -11.47 17.02 -17.47
N LYS A 124 -11.56 18.04 -16.61
CA LYS A 124 -11.84 19.42 -17.01
C LYS A 124 -10.73 20.03 -17.86
N GLU A 125 -9.46 19.80 -17.49
CA GLU A 125 -8.30 20.36 -18.21
C GLU A 125 -8.09 19.70 -19.57
N THR A 126 -8.31 18.40 -19.67
CA THR A 126 -8.12 17.62 -20.91
C THR A 126 -9.37 17.57 -21.80
N ASN A 127 -10.46 18.21 -21.37
CA ASN A 127 -11.79 18.15 -21.99
C ASN A 127 -12.27 16.70 -22.23
N GLN A 128 -11.96 15.81 -21.28
CA GLN A 128 -12.37 14.41 -21.34
C GLN A 128 -13.61 14.17 -20.46
N CYS A 129 -14.41 13.17 -20.82
CA CYS A 129 -15.54 12.76 -20.01
C CYS A 129 -15.06 11.79 -18.91
N LEU A 130 -15.47 12.05 -17.67
CA LEU A 130 -15.23 11.17 -16.53
C LEU A 130 -16.28 10.06 -16.54
N ILE A 131 -15.84 8.81 -16.57
CA ILE A 131 -16.69 7.62 -16.58
C ILE A 131 -16.62 6.98 -15.19
N ASP A 132 -17.79 6.82 -14.57
CA ASP A 132 -17.92 6.18 -13.27
C ASP A 132 -18.19 4.67 -13.44
N PHE A 133 -17.35 3.86 -12.80
CA PHE A 133 -17.49 2.42 -12.70
C PHE A 133 -17.91 2.06 -11.27
N TYR A 134 -18.95 1.23 -11.16
CA TYR A 134 -19.55 0.86 -9.89
C TYR A 134 -19.24 -0.60 -9.53
N SER A 135 -18.99 -0.86 -8.25
CA SER A 135 -18.88 -2.22 -7.72
C SER A 135 -20.24 -2.94 -7.79
N VAL A 136 -20.19 -4.25 -8.01
CA VAL A 136 -21.35 -5.14 -7.92
C VAL A 136 -21.14 -6.03 -6.70
N ASP A 137 -21.76 -5.66 -5.59
CA ASP A 137 -21.58 -6.34 -4.31
C ASP A 137 -22.70 -7.36 -4.07
N LYS A 138 -22.35 -8.47 -3.40
CA LYS A 138 -23.27 -9.57 -3.07
C LYS A 138 -23.10 -9.99 -1.63
N TRP A 139 -24.19 -10.36 -0.97
CA TRP A 139 -24.13 -10.95 0.36
C TRP A 139 -23.48 -12.34 0.28
N VAL A 140 -22.53 -12.60 1.18
CA VAL A 140 -21.94 -13.92 1.33
C VAL A 140 -22.96 -14.86 1.96
N ILE A 141 -23.46 -15.83 1.20
CA ILE A 141 -24.17 -16.98 1.78
C ILE A 141 -23.12 -17.87 2.42
N TYR A 142 -23.26 -18.15 3.71
CA TYR A 142 -22.34 -18.97 4.52
C TYR A 142 -22.19 -20.44 4.05
N GLU A 143 -22.83 -20.85 2.96
CA GLU A 143 -22.66 -22.16 2.33
C GLU A 143 -21.40 -22.21 1.44
N ASP A 144 -20.91 -21.06 0.94
CA ASP A 144 -19.73 -20.96 0.06
C ASP A 144 -18.39 -20.85 0.82
N ILE A 145 -18.42 -20.85 2.15
CA ILE A 145 -17.20 -20.77 2.96
C ILE A 145 -16.66 -22.19 3.16
N PRO A 146 -15.50 -22.57 2.58
CA PRO A 146 -14.90 -23.88 2.84
C PRO A 146 -14.68 -24.03 4.35
N GLU A 147 -15.06 -25.19 4.87
CA GLU A 147 -15.31 -25.50 6.30
C GLU A 147 -14.11 -25.39 7.27
N LYS A 148 -13.03 -24.73 6.87
CA LYS A 148 -11.82 -24.58 7.66
C LYS A 148 -11.67 -23.10 7.99
N VAL A 149 -11.97 -22.67 9.22
CA VAL A 149 -11.12 -21.69 9.95
C VAL A 149 -11.58 -21.35 11.37
N THR A 150 -12.81 -21.56 11.84
CA THR A 150 -13.12 -21.24 13.26
C THR A 150 -14.02 -22.23 13.97
N GLY A 151 -13.50 -22.86 15.03
CA GLY A 151 -14.20 -23.76 15.95
C GLY A 151 -15.25 -23.09 16.85
N CYS A 152 -15.92 -22.04 16.38
CA CYS A 152 -17.03 -21.42 17.10
C CYS A 152 -18.33 -22.13 16.75
N LYS A 153 -18.98 -22.70 17.77
CA LYS A 153 -20.27 -23.39 17.68
C LYS A 153 -21.32 -22.50 16.99
N ARG A 154 -21.79 -22.94 15.82
CA ARG A 154 -22.80 -22.27 14.97
C ARG A 154 -24.10 -22.02 15.77
N ARG A 155 -24.51 -20.76 15.91
CA ARG A 155 -25.89 -20.40 16.31
C ARG A 155 -26.86 -20.81 15.18
N LYS A 156 -28.07 -21.22 15.55
CA LYS A 156 -29.08 -21.84 14.65
C LYS A 156 -29.32 -21.02 13.36
N ARG A 157 -29.31 -21.76 12.24
CA ARG A 157 -29.51 -21.29 10.85
C ARG A 157 -30.88 -20.67 10.65
N VAL A 158 -30.93 -19.47 10.06
CA VAL A 158 -32.09 -19.00 9.30
C VAL A 158 -31.86 -19.45 7.86
N LYS A 159 -32.80 -20.23 7.30
CA LYS A 159 -32.78 -20.59 5.88
C LYS A 159 -32.95 -19.30 5.07
N ALA A 160 -31.90 -18.86 4.36
CA ALA A 160 -32.02 -17.79 3.40
C ALA A 160 -32.63 -18.36 2.12
N THR A 161 -33.80 -17.86 1.75
CA THR A 161 -34.42 -18.10 0.45
C THR A 161 -33.50 -17.54 -0.63
N GLU A 162 -33.28 -18.29 -1.72
CA GLU A 162 -32.32 -18.03 -2.80
C GLU A 162 -32.52 -16.70 -3.58
N SER A 163 -33.47 -15.85 -3.17
CA SER A 163 -33.84 -14.60 -3.84
C SER A 163 -33.19 -13.33 -3.27
N SER A 164 -32.41 -13.39 -2.18
CA SER A 164 -31.82 -12.20 -1.55
C SER A 164 -30.29 -12.26 -1.40
N THR A 165 -29.57 -12.70 -2.43
CA THR A 165 -28.10 -12.60 -2.49
C THR A 165 -27.62 -11.21 -2.92
N ASN A 166 -28.47 -10.47 -3.63
CA ASN A 166 -28.17 -9.12 -4.06
C ASN A 166 -28.44 -8.13 -2.93
N ILE A 167 -27.51 -7.20 -2.72
CA ILE A 167 -27.70 -6.08 -1.82
C ILE A 167 -28.84 -5.20 -2.35
N THR A 168 -29.61 -4.59 -1.44
CA THR A 168 -30.68 -3.67 -1.85
C THR A 168 -30.06 -2.44 -2.52
N GLN A 169 -30.76 -1.85 -3.49
CA GLN A 169 -30.24 -0.69 -4.21
C GLN A 169 -29.86 0.46 -3.26
N ASP A 170 -30.70 0.72 -2.25
CA ASP A 170 -30.45 1.75 -1.23
C ASP A 170 -29.18 1.50 -0.41
N ASP A 171 -28.85 0.23 -0.13
CA ASP A 171 -27.63 -0.11 0.59
C ASP A 171 -26.40 -0.10 -0.32
N GLN A 172 -26.57 -0.46 -1.60
CA GLN A 172 -25.53 -0.39 -2.62
C GLN A 172 -25.11 1.06 -2.88
N GLU A 173 -26.06 2.00 -2.94
CA GLU A 173 -25.78 3.43 -3.09
C GLU A 173 -24.99 3.98 -1.89
N LYS A 174 -25.37 3.59 -0.67
CA LYS A 174 -24.58 3.93 0.52
C LYS A 174 -23.15 3.39 0.43
N LEU A 175 -22.96 2.16 -0.07
CA LEU A 175 -21.63 1.56 -0.24
C LEU A 175 -20.79 2.32 -1.28
N TRP A 176 -21.41 2.81 -2.36
CA TRP A 176 -20.73 3.61 -3.38
C TRP A 176 -20.31 5.00 -2.88
N ASP A 177 -21.08 5.58 -1.96
CA ASP A 177 -20.79 6.89 -1.36
C ASP A 177 -19.82 6.81 -0.18
N LEU A 178 -19.50 5.61 0.31
CA LEU A 178 -18.51 5.44 1.36
C LEU A 178 -17.10 5.79 0.85
N PRO A 179 -16.29 6.45 1.69
CA PRO A 179 -14.91 6.72 1.33
C PRO A 179 -14.11 5.41 1.33
N HIS A 180 -13.18 5.27 0.38
CA HIS A 180 -12.38 4.05 0.16
C HIS A 180 -11.67 3.52 1.40
N HIS A 181 -11.27 4.40 2.32
CA HIS A 181 -10.61 3.98 3.56
C HIS A 181 -11.54 3.22 4.54
N ALA A 182 -12.86 3.39 4.43
CA ALA A 182 -13.84 2.69 5.27
C ALA A 182 -14.01 1.22 4.86
N THR A 183 -13.65 0.88 3.61
CA THR A 183 -13.81 -0.45 3.00
C THR A 183 -12.46 -1.14 2.80
N GLN A 184 -11.50 -0.96 3.71
CA GLN A 184 -10.14 -1.52 3.57
C GLN A 184 -9.45 -1.17 2.24
N HIS A 185 -9.73 0.03 1.70
CA HIS A 185 -9.21 0.53 0.42
C HIS A 185 -9.79 -0.11 -0.85
N PHE A 186 -10.97 -0.74 -0.75
CA PHE A 186 -11.72 -1.20 -1.92
C PHE A 186 -12.72 -0.13 -2.40
N PRO A 187 -12.54 0.48 -3.59
CA PRO A 187 -13.49 1.43 -4.15
C PRO A 187 -14.86 0.80 -4.40
N GLY A 188 -15.91 1.40 -3.87
CA GLY A 188 -17.28 1.16 -4.35
C GLY A 188 -17.54 1.84 -5.70
N LYS A 189 -16.94 3.01 -5.92
CA LYS A 189 -16.97 3.75 -7.18
C LYS A 189 -15.57 4.13 -7.63
N LEU A 190 -15.29 3.98 -8.92
CA LEU A 190 -14.05 4.37 -9.57
C LEU A 190 -14.34 5.28 -10.76
N SER A 191 -13.81 6.50 -10.73
CA SER A 191 -13.99 7.48 -11.79
C SER A 191 -12.72 7.59 -12.64
N LEU A 192 -12.82 7.31 -13.94
CA LEU A 192 -11.69 7.31 -14.88
C LEU A 192 -11.99 8.11 -16.14
N CYS A 193 -10.98 8.73 -16.74
CA CYS A 193 -11.07 9.31 -18.07
C CYS A 193 -9.84 8.99 -18.92
N ILE A 194 -9.98 9.17 -20.24
CA ILE A 194 -8.93 8.85 -21.20
C ILE A 194 -7.69 9.72 -20.95
N GLY A 195 -6.51 9.11 -20.93
CA GLY A 195 -5.24 9.81 -20.73
C GLY A 195 -4.86 10.07 -19.28
N MET A 196 -5.68 9.66 -18.30
CA MET A 196 -5.29 9.74 -16.89
C MET A 196 -4.04 8.89 -16.61
N PRO A 197 -3.06 9.41 -15.85
CA PRO A 197 -1.98 8.61 -15.32
C PRO A 197 -2.53 7.72 -14.18
N VAL A 198 -2.68 6.42 -14.46
CA VAL A 198 -3.12 5.39 -13.50
C VAL A 198 -1.91 4.65 -12.94
#